data_AF-A0A7Y9E3I2-F1
#
_entry.id   AF-A0A7Y9E3I2-F1
#
_cell.length_a   1.000
_cell.length_b   1.000
_cell.length_c   1.000
_cell.angle_alpha   90.00
_cell.angle_beta   90.00
_cell.angle_gamma   90.00
#
_symmetry.space_group_name_H-M   'P 1'
#
loop_
_entity.id
_entity.type
_entity.pdbx_description
1 polymer ?
#
loop_
_entity_poly.entity_id
_entity_poly.type
_entity_poly.pdbx_seq_one_letter_code
_entity_poly.pdbx_strand_id
1 'polypeptide(L)'
;MEETYGDTTCEQVEKHLARTLADLGVNEFVIVGEPQPPAPPRTGLLRRRPAPPPSRYVQFRRDDETAWYGECVGATRFGGDWEVPEEVHDRLRSLGWLAPGDPDPTGTQPSYPHYWQCVTTDPDRPSGHEPGTDPATELARLGAAALDLLGVDPWSLTWRRELNY
;
A
#
# COMPACT_ATOMS: atom_id res chain seq x y z
N MET A 1 -5.59 -21.54 8.98
CA MET A 1 -5.46 -21.12 10.39
C MET A 1 -5.79 -19.64 10.37
N GLU A 2 -7.00 -19.27 10.83
CA GLU A 2 -7.37 -17.88 11.05
C GLU A 2 -6.83 -17.48 12.42
N GLU A 3 -5.79 -16.66 12.46
CA GLU A 3 -5.30 -16.05 13.69
C GLU A 3 -6.20 -14.85 14.03
N THR A 4 -7.07 -15.02 15.02
CA THR A 4 -7.84 -13.92 15.62
C THR A 4 -6.98 -13.19 16.64
N TYR A 5 -6.39 -12.06 16.23
CA TYR A 5 -5.67 -11.16 17.12
C TYR A 5 -6.65 -10.29 17.91
N GLY A 6 -6.62 -10.41 19.23
CA GLY A 6 -7.32 -9.54 20.18
C GLY A 6 -6.54 -8.25 20.43
N ASP A 7 -7.19 -7.13 20.16
CA ASP A 7 -6.81 -5.72 20.27
C ASP A 7 -5.82 -5.20 19.23
N THR A 8 -6.15 -5.37 17.93
CA THR A 8 -5.38 -4.79 16.83
C THR A 8 -5.40 -3.26 16.85
N THR A 9 -4.44 -2.65 17.55
CA THR A 9 -4.11 -1.23 17.44
C THR A 9 -3.27 -0.97 16.17
N CYS A 10 -3.18 0.29 15.73
CA CYS A 10 -2.28 0.69 14.64
C CYS A 10 -0.85 0.14 14.82
N GLU A 11 -0.34 0.12 16.06
CA GLU A 11 0.96 -0.46 16.41
C GLU A 11 1.02 -1.99 16.14
N GLN A 12 -0.07 -2.73 16.34
CA GLN A 12 -0.10 -4.16 16.02
C GLN A 12 -0.12 -4.40 14.51
N VAL A 13 -0.86 -3.58 13.75
CA VAL A 13 -0.83 -3.60 12.27
C VAL A 13 0.58 -3.32 11.78
N GLU A 14 1.24 -2.29 12.31
CA GLU A 14 2.62 -1.94 11.96
C GLU A 14 3.58 -3.11 12.24
N LYS A 15 3.54 -3.70 13.45
CA LYS A 15 4.41 -4.83 13.81
C LYS A 15 4.14 -6.08 12.97
N HIS A 16 2.89 -6.33 12.57
CA HIS A 16 2.58 -7.45 11.69
C HIS A 16 3.10 -7.16 10.28
N LEU A 17 2.84 -5.96 9.75
CA LEU A 17 3.29 -5.52 8.44
C LEU A 17 4.82 -5.55 8.33
N ALA A 18 5.55 -5.06 9.33
CA ALA A 18 7.01 -5.07 9.34
C ALA A 18 7.57 -6.50 9.21
N ARG A 19 6.99 -7.47 9.95
CA ARG A 19 7.36 -8.88 9.84
C ARG A 19 7.03 -9.43 8.45
N THR A 20 5.84 -9.15 7.94
CA THR A 20 5.43 -9.60 6.60
C THR A 20 6.33 -9.04 5.49
N LEU A 21 6.74 -7.78 5.59
CA LEU A 21 7.61 -7.12 4.62
C LEU A 21 9.07 -7.59 4.72
N ALA A 22 9.56 -7.87 5.94
CA ALA A 22 10.89 -8.44 6.15
C ALA A 22 11.01 -9.85 5.55
N ASP A 23 9.93 -10.63 5.60
CA ASP A 23 9.87 -11.98 5.03
C ASP A 23 9.51 -11.98 3.53
N LEU A 24 9.33 -10.83 2.89
CA LEU A 24 8.88 -10.73 1.50
C LEU A 24 10.02 -11.09 0.54
N GLY A 25 9.74 -12.06 -0.35
CA GLY A 25 10.66 -12.48 -1.40
C GLY A 25 10.78 -11.42 -2.50
N VAL A 26 11.85 -11.50 -3.28
CA VAL A 26 11.98 -10.69 -4.51
C VAL A 26 10.85 -11.06 -5.47
N ASN A 27 10.22 -10.04 -6.06
CA ASN A 27 9.02 -10.11 -6.89
C ASN A 27 7.76 -10.61 -6.17
N GLU A 28 7.74 -10.61 -4.84
CA GLU A 28 6.51 -10.84 -4.09
C GLU A 28 5.86 -9.51 -3.68
N PHE A 29 4.54 -9.56 -3.49
CA PHE A 29 3.80 -8.44 -2.97
C PHE A 29 2.79 -8.86 -1.91
N VAL A 30 2.45 -7.92 -1.04
CA VAL A 30 1.39 -8.03 -0.04
C VAL A 30 0.42 -6.87 -0.18
N ILE A 31 -0.87 -7.17 -0.17
CA ILE A 31 -1.95 -6.18 -0.13
C ILE A 31 -2.64 -6.28 1.22
N VAL A 32 -2.82 -5.14 1.88
CA VAL A 32 -3.48 -5.01 3.19
C VAL A 32 -4.55 -3.94 3.10
N GLY A 33 -5.78 -4.29 3.43
CA GLY A 33 -6.88 -3.32 3.35
C GLY A 33 -8.22 -3.95 3.65
N GLU A 34 -9.27 -3.22 3.29
CA GLU A 34 -10.65 -3.69 3.45
C GLU A 34 -10.87 -5.03 2.73
N PRO A 35 -11.78 -5.87 3.25
CA PRO A 35 -12.20 -7.08 2.56
C PRO A 35 -12.70 -6.74 1.16
N GLN A 36 -12.07 -7.32 0.13
CA GLN A 36 -12.48 -7.04 -1.23
C GLN A 36 -13.90 -7.59 -1.46
N PRO A 37 -14.87 -6.76 -1.87
CA PRO A 37 -16.21 -7.23 -2.12
C PRO A 37 -16.22 -8.21 -3.28
N PRO A 38 -17.10 -9.22 -3.25
CA PRO A 38 -17.18 -10.22 -4.31
C PRO A 38 -17.44 -9.50 -5.62
N ALA A 39 -16.56 -9.72 -6.60
CA ALA A 39 -16.68 -9.02 -7.86
C ALA A 39 -18.00 -9.40 -8.55
N PRO A 40 -18.77 -8.43 -9.07
CA PRO A 40 -20.13 -8.66 -9.51
C PRO A 40 -20.21 -9.74 -10.59
N PRO A 41 -21.31 -10.52 -10.64
CA PRO A 41 -21.48 -11.58 -11.62
C PRO A 41 -21.45 -11.00 -13.04
N ARG A 42 -20.89 -11.75 -13.99
CA ARG A 42 -20.91 -11.37 -15.41
C ARG A 42 -22.36 -11.40 -15.90
N THR A 43 -22.98 -10.24 -16.11
CA THR A 43 -24.32 -10.17 -16.69
C THR A 43 -24.23 -10.19 -18.22
N GLY A 44 -24.44 -11.35 -18.85
CA GLY A 44 -24.50 -11.52 -20.31
C GLY A 44 -23.15 -11.78 -20.98
N LEU A 45 -23.18 -12.52 -22.09
CA LEU A 45 -22.00 -13.05 -22.80
C LEU A 45 -21.08 -11.99 -23.42
N LEU A 46 -21.54 -10.74 -23.56
CA LEU A 46 -20.81 -9.65 -24.23
C LEU A 46 -20.59 -8.39 -23.37
N ARG A 47 -21.01 -8.37 -22.10
CA ARG A 47 -20.79 -7.19 -21.24
C ARG A 47 -19.49 -7.31 -20.46
N ARG A 48 -18.76 -6.19 -20.39
CA ARG A 48 -17.65 -6.02 -19.44
C ARG A 48 -18.17 -6.22 -18.02
N ARG A 49 -17.42 -6.98 -17.22
CA ARG A 49 -17.69 -7.11 -15.79
C ARG A 49 -17.62 -5.70 -15.18
N PRO A 50 -18.60 -5.28 -14.37
CA PRO A 50 -18.48 -4.02 -13.64
C PRO A 50 -17.21 -4.04 -12.79
N ALA A 51 -16.56 -2.88 -12.67
CA ALA A 51 -15.47 -2.73 -11.73
C ALA A 51 -15.98 -3.06 -10.31
N PRO A 52 -15.16 -3.69 -9.44
CA PRO A 52 -15.50 -3.78 -8.04
C PRO A 52 -15.68 -2.37 -7.48
N PRO A 53 -16.54 -2.19 -6.45
CA PRO A 53 -16.60 -0.92 -5.75
C PRO A 53 -15.22 -0.61 -5.15
N PRO A 54 -14.91 0.68 -4.96
CA PRO A 54 -13.60 1.10 -4.50
C PRO A 54 -13.38 0.61 -3.06
N SER A 55 -12.12 0.32 -2.73
CA SER A 55 -11.71 -0.14 -1.40
C SER A 55 -10.45 0.59 -0.95
N ARG A 56 -10.31 0.78 0.35
CA ARG A 56 -9.13 1.36 0.99
C ARG A 56 -8.10 0.26 1.26
N TYR A 57 -6.88 0.48 0.80
CA TYR A 57 -5.79 -0.47 0.96
C TYR A 57 -4.42 0.20 0.83
N VAL A 58 -3.42 -0.54 1.27
CA VAL A 58 -2.02 -0.36 0.94
C VAL A 58 -1.49 -1.64 0.29
N GLN A 59 -0.54 -1.50 -0.61
CA GLN A 59 0.13 -2.59 -1.30
C GLN A 59 1.64 -2.38 -1.19
N PHE A 60 2.38 -3.44 -0.95
CA PHE A 60 3.83 -3.40 -0.92
C PHE A 60 4.40 -4.49 -1.80
N ARG A 61 5.51 -4.20 -2.47
CA ARG A 61 6.27 -5.17 -3.26
C ARG A 61 7.75 -5.00 -3.02
N ARG A 62 8.50 -6.09 -3.17
CA ARG A 62 9.95 -6.06 -3.20
C ARG A 62 10.39 -6.35 -4.63
N ASP A 63 10.92 -5.35 -5.31
CA ASP A 63 11.26 -5.46 -6.73
C ASP A 63 12.61 -6.16 -6.93
N ASP A 64 13.57 -5.85 -6.07
CA ASP A 64 14.90 -6.44 -6.08
C ASP A 64 15.44 -6.60 -4.66
N GLU A 65 16.71 -6.99 -4.53
CA GLU A 65 17.35 -7.19 -3.23
C GLU A 65 17.48 -5.89 -2.41
N THR A 66 17.38 -4.74 -3.06
CA THR A 66 17.70 -3.41 -2.53
C THR A 66 16.52 -2.43 -2.55
N ALA A 67 15.40 -2.74 -3.22
CA ALA A 67 14.29 -1.82 -3.42
C ALA A 67 12.94 -2.41 -3.00
N TRP A 68 12.25 -1.68 -2.12
CA TRP A 68 10.89 -1.94 -1.69
C TRP A 68 10.00 -0.79 -2.10
N TYR A 69 8.79 -1.14 -2.50
CA TYR A 69 7.81 -0.22 -3.02
C TYR A 69 6.54 -0.32 -2.19
N GLY A 70 5.96 0.82 -1.85
CA GLY A 70 4.65 0.93 -1.23
C GLY A 70 3.72 1.75 -2.11
N GLU A 71 2.46 1.32 -2.19
CA GLU A 71 1.37 2.05 -2.82
C GLU A 71 0.20 2.16 -1.83
N CYS A 72 -0.49 3.28 -1.86
CA CYS A 72 -1.68 3.55 -1.06
C CYS A 72 -2.78 4.09 -1.98
N VAL A 73 -4.02 3.64 -1.72
CA VAL A 73 -5.22 3.88 -2.55
C VAL A 73 -5.20 5.20 -3.33
N GLY A 74 -5.52 5.14 -4.62
CA GLY A 74 -5.58 6.33 -5.46
C GLY A 74 -6.75 7.24 -5.13
N ALA A 75 -6.48 8.54 -5.04
CA ALA A 75 -7.53 9.54 -4.87
C ALA A 75 -8.25 9.81 -6.20
N THR A 76 -9.57 9.98 -6.16
CA THR A 76 -10.39 10.32 -7.35
C THR A 76 -9.93 11.59 -8.06
N ARG A 77 -9.40 12.59 -7.34
CA ARG A 77 -8.78 13.80 -7.92
C ARG A 77 -7.58 13.53 -8.84
N PHE A 78 -6.97 12.35 -8.73
CA PHE A 78 -5.86 11.89 -9.59
C PHE A 78 -6.31 10.83 -10.61
N GLY A 79 -7.59 10.47 -10.63
CA GLY A 79 -8.11 9.36 -11.43
C GLY A 79 -8.09 8.00 -10.72
N GLY A 80 -7.84 7.98 -9.39
CA GLY A 80 -7.99 6.79 -8.57
C GLY A 80 -9.44 6.51 -8.19
N ASP A 81 -9.64 5.45 -7.41
CA ASP A 81 -10.97 4.90 -7.18
C ASP A 81 -11.64 5.43 -5.89
N TRP A 82 -10.88 6.04 -4.96
CA TRP A 82 -11.40 6.44 -3.65
C TRP A 82 -11.41 7.96 -3.44
N GLU A 83 -12.47 8.49 -2.83
CA GLU A 83 -12.52 9.89 -2.45
C GLU A 83 -11.67 10.13 -1.20
N VAL A 84 -10.62 10.94 -1.34
CA VAL A 84 -9.71 11.29 -0.25
C VAL A 84 -9.90 12.77 0.09
N PRO A 85 -10.38 13.11 1.30
CA PRO A 85 -10.48 14.50 1.74
C PRO A 85 -9.12 15.21 1.69
N GLU A 86 -9.12 16.53 1.48
CA GLU A 86 -7.90 17.33 1.42
C GLU A 86 -7.04 17.19 2.69
N GLU A 87 -7.66 17.15 3.86
CA GLU A 87 -6.94 16.90 5.13
C GLU A 87 -6.21 15.55 5.13
N VAL A 88 -6.85 14.48 4.64
CA VAL A 88 -6.23 13.15 4.56
C VAL A 88 -5.11 13.15 3.52
N HIS A 89 -5.29 13.84 2.39
CA HIS A 89 -4.23 14.05 1.41
C HIS A 89 -3.01 14.71 2.08
N ASP A 90 -3.18 15.86 2.72
CA ASP A 90 -2.08 16.59 3.35
C ASP A 90 -1.38 15.75 4.43
N ARG A 91 -2.15 14.94 5.18
CA ARG A 91 -1.58 14.01 6.16
C ARG A 91 -0.76 12.91 5.50
N LEU A 92 -1.25 12.25 4.46
CA LEU A 92 -0.49 11.26 3.70
C LEU A 92 0.81 11.86 3.15
N ARG A 93 0.74 13.08 2.61
CA ARG A 93 1.91 13.84 2.13
C ARG A 93 2.91 14.10 3.26
N SER A 94 2.44 14.52 4.43
CA SER A 94 3.28 14.78 5.60
C SER A 94 3.97 13.53 6.16
N LEU A 95 3.40 12.34 5.93
CA LEU A 95 4.03 11.07 6.26
C LEU A 95 5.15 10.70 5.29
N GLY A 96 5.18 11.31 4.10
CA GLY A 96 6.17 11.05 3.06
C GLY A 96 5.61 10.32 1.83
N TRP A 97 4.29 10.12 1.73
CA TRP A 97 3.70 9.53 0.53
C TRP A 97 3.78 10.50 -0.65
N LEU A 98 4.32 10.04 -1.78
CA LEU A 98 4.32 10.73 -3.07
C LEU A 98 2.96 10.61 -3.74
N ALA A 99 2.53 11.65 -4.45
CA ALA A 99 1.30 11.68 -5.24
C ALA A 99 1.61 11.50 -6.74
N PRO A 100 0.62 11.11 -7.56
CA PRO A 100 0.80 11.07 -9.00
C PRO A 100 1.24 12.43 -9.57
N GLY A 101 2.34 12.42 -10.32
CA GLY A 101 2.93 13.63 -10.92
C GLY A 101 4.01 14.32 -10.07
N ASP A 102 4.26 13.84 -8.85
CA ASP A 102 5.43 14.29 -8.10
C ASP A 102 6.73 13.84 -8.76
N PRO A 103 7.81 14.65 -8.66
CA PRO A 103 9.13 14.21 -9.06
C PRO A 103 9.59 13.07 -8.16
N ASP A 104 9.98 11.97 -8.78
CA ASP A 104 10.53 10.83 -8.07
C ASP A 104 12.05 10.83 -8.11
N PRO A 105 12.74 10.81 -6.96
CA PRO A 105 14.17 10.56 -6.94
C PRO A 105 14.56 9.21 -7.57
N THR A 106 13.72 8.17 -7.46
CA THR A 106 14.02 6.79 -7.87
C THR A 106 13.67 6.43 -9.33
N GLY A 107 12.84 7.22 -10.01
CA GLY A 107 12.34 6.98 -11.37
C GLY A 107 11.25 5.91 -11.55
N THR A 108 10.63 5.42 -10.48
CA THR A 108 9.74 4.25 -10.41
C THR A 108 8.23 4.53 -10.25
N GLN A 109 7.70 5.67 -10.69
CA GLN A 109 6.27 6.04 -10.54
C GLN A 109 5.28 4.88 -10.87
N PRO A 110 4.23 4.66 -10.04
CA PRO A 110 3.22 3.64 -10.33
C PRO A 110 2.44 3.92 -11.62
N SER A 111 2.03 2.86 -12.31
CA SER A 111 1.18 2.92 -13.51
C SER A 111 -0.26 3.38 -13.21
N TYR A 112 -0.68 3.31 -11.95
CA TYR A 112 -1.97 3.75 -11.46
C TYR A 112 -1.82 5.02 -10.62
N PRO A 113 -2.87 5.85 -10.53
CA PRO A 113 -2.83 7.13 -9.81
C PRO A 113 -2.92 6.95 -8.29
N HIS A 114 -2.07 6.09 -7.74
CA HIS A 114 -1.92 5.81 -6.32
C HIS A 114 -0.95 6.79 -5.67
N TYR A 115 -1.10 6.98 -4.36
CA TYR A 115 0.01 7.45 -3.58
C TYR A 115 1.07 6.36 -3.49
N TRP A 116 2.33 6.72 -3.35
CA TRP A 116 3.40 5.74 -3.37
C TRP A 116 4.65 6.18 -2.62
N GLN A 117 5.54 5.22 -2.35
CA GLN A 117 6.87 5.47 -1.81
C GLN A 117 7.82 4.36 -2.25
N CYS A 118 9.09 4.71 -2.48
CA CYS A 118 10.17 3.77 -2.73
C CYS A 118 11.21 3.90 -1.62
N VAL A 119 11.55 2.77 -1.01
CA VAL A 119 12.58 2.68 0.02
C VAL A 119 13.68 1.76 -0.48
N THR A 120 14.92 2.25 -0.44
CA THR A 120 16.07 1.51 -0.98
C THR A 120 17.27 1.52 -0.05
N THR A 121 17.97 0.39 -0.01
CA THR A 121 19.25 0.21 0.70
C THR A 121 20.46 0.46 -0.20
N ASP A 122 20.26 0.69 -1.50
CA ASP A 122 21.34 1.01 -2.44
C ASP A 122 21.87 2.42 -2.15
N PRO A 123 23.15 2.57 -1.75
CA PRO A 123 23.72 3.87 -1.41
C PRO A 123 23.84 4.82 -2.61
N ASP A 124 23.82 4.28 -3.83
CA ASP A 124 23.92 5.06 -5.07
C ASP A 124 22.54 5.48 -5.61
N ARG A 125 21.44 4.89 -5.09
CA ARG A 125 20.07 5.32 -5.42
C ARG A 125 19.61 6.40 -4.42
N PRO A 126 19.12 7.55 -4.90
CA PRO A 126 18.56 8.54 -4.01
C PRO A 126 17.31 7.97 -3.33
N SER A 127 17.25 8.08 -2.02
CA SER A 127 16.13 7.59 -1.23
C SER A 127 15.42 8.75 -0.55
N GLY A 128 14.09 8.71 -0.49
CA GLY A 128 13.27 9.74 0.15
C GLY A 128 13.19 9.63 1.67
N HIS A 129 13.96 8.71 2.27
CA HIS A 129 13.89 8.33 3.69
C HIS A 129 15.25 8.47 4.39
N GLU A 130 15.24 8.41 5.73
CA GLU A 130 16.47 8.52 6.51
C GLU A 130 17.43 7.34 6.26
N PRO A 131 18.73 7.60 5.97
CA PRO A 131 19.72 6.56 5.75
C PRO A 131 19.85 5.58 6.92
N GLY A 132 19.97 4.29 6.62
CA GLY A 132 20.15 3.23 7.63
C GLY A 132 18.86 2.72 8.26
N THR A 133 17.71 3.25 7.84
CA THR A 133 16.39 2.70 8.22
C THR A 133 16.15 1.39 7.47
N ASP A 134 15.64 0.39 8.17
CA ASP A 134 15.22 -0.86 7.55
C ASP A 134 13.99 -0.62 6.64
N PRO A 135 14.04 -0.97 5.33
CA PRO A 135 12.97 -0.68 4.40
C PRO A 135 11.61 -1.29 4.79
N ALA A 136 11.63 -2.50 5.32
CA ALA A 136 10.42 -3.21 5.74
C ALA A 136 9.75 -2.48 6.92
N THR A 137 10.54 -2.03 7.89
CA THR A 137 10.06 -1.26 9.04
C THR A 137 9.51 0.10 8.61
N GLU A 138 10.19 0.83 7.73
CA GLU A 138 9.72 2.16 7.29
C GLU A 138 8.42 2.07 6.49
N LEU A 139 8.34 1.17 5.51
CA LEU A 139 7.10 0.97 4.76
C LEU A 139 5.96 0.45 5.63
N ALA A 140 6.26 -0.36 6.65
CA ALA A 140 5.25 -0.80 7.61
C ALA A 140 4.66 0.36 8.41
N ARG A 141 5.52 1.27 8.90
CA ARG A 141 5.11 2.50 9.59
C ARG A 141 4.22 3.37 8.70
N LEU A 142 4.64 3.61 7.46
CA LEU A 142 3.88 4.39 6.49
C LEU A 142 2.54 3.74 6.14
N GLY A 143 2.53 2.42 5.98
CA GLY A 143 1.35 1.62 5.68
C GLY A 143 0.30 1.63 6.77
N ALA A 144 0.72 1.34 8.01
CA ALA A 144 -0.18 1.33 9.16
C ALA A 144 -0.78 2.72 9.41
N ALA A 145 0.04 3.77 9.34
CA ALA A 145 -0.44 5.15 9.45
C ALA A 145 -1.39 5.54 8.32
N ALA A 146 -1.15 5.10 7.08
CA ALA A 146 -2.07 5.33 5.97
C ALA A 146 -3.41 4.61 6.17
N LEU A 147 -3.42 3.36 6.63
CA LEU A 147 -4.65 2.60 6.92
C LEU A 147 -5.48 3.28 8.02
N ASP A 148 -4.81 3.76 9.07
CA ASP A 148 -5.44 4.50 10.17
C ASP A 148 -6.06 5.83 9.67
N LEU A 149 -5.30 6.62 8.89
CA LEU A 149 -5.80 7.86 8.28
C LEU A 149 -6.97 7.65 7.32
N LEU A 150 -6.95 6.55 6.58
CA LEU A 150 -8.04 6.17 5.70
C LEU A 150 -9.25 5.65 6.48
N GLY A 151 -9.15 5.48 7.79
CA GLY A 151 -10.23 5.00 8.66
C GLY A 151 -10.60 3.55 8.40
N VAL A 152 -9.63 2.73 8.01
CA VAL A 152 -9.83 1.28 7.84
C VAL A 152 -9.87 0.64 9.22
N ASP A 153 -10.89 -0.18 9.47
CA ASP A 153 -11.00 -0.91 10.74
C ASP A 153 -9.88 -1.97 10.82
N PRO A 154 -8.93 -1.86 11.77
CA PRO A 154 -7.79 -2.77 11.87
C PRO A 154 -8.21 -4.22 12.14
N TRP A 155 -9.42 -4.44 12.66
CA TRP A 155 -9.98 -5.76 12.93
C TRP A 155 -10.60 -6.44 11.71
N SER A 156 -10.87 -5.66 10.67
CA SER A 156 -11.46 -6.13 9.41
C SER A 156 -10.42 -6.34 8.31
N LEU A 157 -9.14 -6.06 8.58
CA LEU A 157 -8.08 -6.08 7.58
C LEU A 157 -7.93 -7.48 6.98
N THR A 158 -7.88 -7.51 5.65
CA THR A 158 -7.48 -8.69 4.90
C THR A 158 -6.05 -8.55 4.42
N TRP A 159 -5.29 -9.64 4.52
CA TRP A 159 -3.89 -9.73 4.12
C TRP A 159 -3.78 -10.72 2.98
N ARG A 160 -3.25 -10.28 1.85
CA ARG A 160 -3.07 -11.13 0.66
C ARG A 160 -1.64 -11.05 0.19
N ARG A 161 -0.97 -12.19 0.13
CA ARG A 161 0.39 -12.31 -0.41
C ARG A 161 0.33 -13.05 -1.74
N GLU A 162 0.99 -12.49 -2.74
CA GLU A 162 0.95 -12.97 -4.12
C GLU A 162 2.34 -12.87 -4.76
N LEU A 163 2.58 -13.69 -5.79
CA LEU A 163 3.79 -13.66 -6.61
C LEU A 163 3.53 -12.79 -7.84
N ASN A 164 4.47 -11.90 -8.16
CA ASN A 164 4.48 -11.18 -9.43
C ASN A 164 5.13 -12.09 -10.49
N TYR A 165 4.32 -12.61 -11.43
CA TYR A 165 4.76 -13.49 -12.52
C TYR A 165 5.13 -12.71 -13.78
#